data_AF-A0A932GWE8-F1
#
_entry.id   AF-A0A932GWE8-F1
#
_cell.length_a   1.000
_cell.length_b   1.000
_cell.length_c   1.000
_cell.angle_alpha   90.00
_cell.angle_beta   90.00
_cell.angle_gamma   90.00
#
_symmetry.space_group_name_H-M   'P 1'
#
loop_
_entity.id
_entity.type
_entity.pdbx_description
1 polymer ?
#
loop_
_entity_poly.entity_id
_entity_poly.type
_entity_poly.pdbx_seq_one_letter_code
_entity_poly.pdbx_strand_id
1 'polypeptide(L)'
;MLRDEYFTGDSDKSPIEISSKKPSIEELISLLRQLSKMLELANSQNPRLSNAVGKLANILSRYKDKSIDDVLDSLTIAKRTQSVKRLSKARFSESEAKSLTLEQIERLLESEELGKSDLITIAVLRFGMSKAELMKTRKTYIIEEIKTAITNLRTLDTIGKQAAGNR
;
A
#
# COMPACT_ATOMS: atom_id res chain seq x y z
N MET A 1 -28.06 6.60 66.65
CA MET A 1 -28.74 5.89 65.54
C MET A 1 -28.79 6.84 64.36
N LEU A 2 -27.76 6.80 63.50
CA LEU A 2 -27.73 7.57 62.26
C LEU A 2 -28.55 6.82 61.21
N ARG A 3 -29.36 7.56 60.46
CA ARG A 3 -30.14 7.04 59.33
C ARG A 3 -29.21 6.94 58.13
N ASP A 4 -29.11 5.74 57.56
CA ASP A 4 -28.44 5.48 56.30
C ASP A 4 -29.20 6.17 55.16
N GLU A 5 -28.53 7.09 54.48
CA GLU A 5 -28.91 7.61 53.17
C GLU A 5 -28.53 6.56 52.12
N TYR A 6 -29.51 5.80 51.62
CA TYR A 6 -29.30 4.99 50.42
C TYR A 6 -29.50 5.86 49.17
N PHE A 7 -28.34 6.22 48.63
CA PHE A 7 -28.06 6.77 47.32
C PHE A 7 -28.82 6.00 46.22
N THR A 8 -29.94 6.53 45.73
CA THR A 8 -30.57 6.09 44.48
C THR A 8 -29.76 6.62 43.31
N GLY A 9 -28.72 5.88 42.94
CA GLY A 9 -27.99 6.10 41.70
C GLY A 9 -28.85 5.62 40.53
N ASP A 10 -29.56 6.56 39.90
CA ASP A 10 -30.17 6.40 38.59
C ASP A 10 -29.12 5.87 37.60
N SER A 11 -29.14 4.56 37.42
CA SER A 11 -28.35 3.85 36.42
C SER A 11 -29.22 3.66 35.20
N ASP A 12 -29.77 4.75 34.68
CA ASP A 12 -30.46 4.76 33.39
C ASP A 12 -29.42 4.77 32.28
N LYS A 13 -28.63 3.70 32.24
CA LYS A 13 -27.91 3.28 31.04
C LYS A 13 -28.82 2.27 30.38
N SER A 14 -29.81 2.78 29.66
CA SER A 14 -30.62 1.99 28.76
C SER A 14 -29.68 1.10 27.93
N PRO A 15 -29.92 -0.22 27.85
CA PRO A 15 -29.09 -1.09 27.03
C PRO A 15 -29.11 -0.55 25.61
N ILE A 16 -27.95 -0.48 24.97
CA ILE A 16 -27.82 -0.06 23.57
C ILE A 16 -28.74 -0.98 22.77
N GLU A 17 -29.89 -0.48 22.35
CA GLU A 17 -30.77 -1.17 21.41
C GLU A 17 -30.01 -1.24 20.09
N ILE A 18 -29.36 -2.38 19.86
CA ILE A 18 -28.72 -2.67 18.58
C ILE A 18 -29.86 -2.94 17.60
N SER A 19 -30.38 -1.87 17.02
CA SER A 19 -31.31 -1.90 15.90
C SER A 19 -30.77 -2.85 14.84
N SER A 20 -31.60 -3.79 14.39
CA SER A 20 -31.29 -4.76 13.33
C SER A 20 -31.17 -4.12 11.94
N LYS A 21 -31.35 -2.80 11.83
CA LYS A 21 -31.01 -2.03 10.63
C LYS A 21 -29.49 -1.91 10.51
N LYS A 22 -28.97 -2.20 9.31
CA LYS A 22 -27.59 -1.85 8.96
C LYS A 22 -27.38 -0.36 9.32
N PRO A 23 -26.41 -0.02 10.18
CA PRO A 23 -26.20 1.35 10.59
C PRO A 23 -25.88 2.22 9.37
N SER A 24 -26.21 3.50 9.40
CA SER A 24 -25.70 4.42 8.37
C SER A 24 -24.22 4.73 8.63
N ILE A 25 -23.51 5.24 7.61
CA ILE A 25 -22.11 5.67 7.78
C ILE A 25 -22.02 6.83 8.78
N GLU A 26 -23.03 7.68 8.81
CA GLU A 26 -23.13 8.79 9.75
C GLU A 26 -23.27 8.31 11.20
N GLU A 27 -24.11 7.30 11.44
CA GLU A 27 -24.24 6.65 12.75
C GLU A 27 -22.92 6.00 13.17
N LEU A 28 -22.23 5.32 12.24
CA LEU A 28 -20.93 4.72 12.51
C LEU A 28 -19.86 5.78 12.86
N ILE A 29 -19.82 6.91 12.15
CA ILE A 29 -18.92 8.03 12.47
C ILE A 29 -19.23 8.59 13.86
N SER A 30 -20.51 8.77 14.18
CA SER A 30 -20.95 9.27 15.48
C SER A 30 -20.50 8.34 16.61
N LEU A 31 -20.74 7.04 16.47
CA LEU A 31 -20.34 6.01 17.42
C LEU A 31 -18.81 5.96 17.60
N LEU A 32 -18.04 6.02 16.52
CA LEU A 32 -16.57 6.04 16.61
C LEU A 32 -16.05 7.29 17.31
N ARG A 33 -16.66 8.46 17.08
CA ARG A 33 -16.30 9.70 17.80
C ARG A 33 -16.63 9.61 19.29
N GLN A 34 -17.79 9.07 19.64
CA GLN A 34 -18.18 8.84 21.03
C GLN A 34 -17.22 7.85 21.70
N LEU A 35 -16.88 6.76 21.02
CA LEU A 35 -15.92 5.76 21.52
C LEU A 35 -14.53 6.38 21.71
N SER A 36 -14.04 7.19 20.77
CA SER A 36 -12.76 7.91 20.91
C SER A 36 -12.76 8.80 22.15
N LYS A 37 -13.82 9.59 22.36
CA LYS A 37 -13.96 10.45 23.54
C LYS A 37 -14.06 9.65 24.84
N MET A 38 -14.78 8.53 24.84
CA MET A 38 -14.85 7.64 26.00
C MET A 38 -13.49 7.03 26.33
N LEU A 39 -12.70 6.65 25.32
CA LEU A 39 -11.36 6.10 25.51
C LEU A 39 -10.37 7.15 26.03
N GLU A 40 -10.55 8.42 25.66
CA GLU A 40 -9.83 9.56 26.23
C GLU A 40 -10.22 9.82 27.69
N LEU A 41 -11.52 9.87 27.98
CA LEU A 41 -12.05 10.15 29.32
C LEU A 41 -11.80 9.01 30.31
N ALA A 42 -11.76 7.76 29.85
CA ALA A 42 -11.56 6.58 30.69
C ALA A 42 -10.12 6.44 31.23
N ASN A 43 -9.23 7.43 31.04
CA ASN A 43 -7.80 7.30 31.32
C ASN A 43 -7.24 5.99 30.74
N SER A 44 -7.73 5.59 29.56
CA SER A 44 -7.31 4.31 29.00
C SER A 44 -5.80 4.36 28.80
N GLN A 45 -5.09 3.36 29.32
CA GLN A 45 -3.63 3.26 29.22
C GLN A 45 -3.13 3.16 27.77
N ASN A 46 -4.03 3.29 26.79
CA ASN A 46 -3.77 3.13 25.38
C ASN A 46 -4.26 4.34 24.57
N PRO A 47 -3.57 5.51 24.67
CA PRO A 47 -3.88 6.69 23.87
C PRO A 47 -3.79 6.43 22.35
N ARG A 48 -3.05 5.37 21.95
CA ARG A 48 -3.01 4.93 20.55
C ARG A 48 -4.36 4.41 20.07
N LEU A 49 -5.14 3.79 20.95
CA LEU A 49 -6.46 3.25 20.61
C LEU A 49 -7.45 4.39 20.37
N SER A 50 -7.54 5.39 21.27
CA SER A 50 -8.39 6.56 21.02
C SER A 50 -8.01 7.23 19.69
N ASN A 51 -6.72 7.51 19.49
CA ASN A 51 -6.25 8.16 18.28
C ASN A 51 -6.55 7.33 17.01
N ALA A 52 -6.41 6.00 17.08
CA ALA A 52 -6.76 5.12 15.97
C ALA A 52 -8.27 5.17 15.65
N VAL A 53 -9.12 5.15 16.68
CA VAL A 53 -10.58 5.24 16.53
C VAL A 53 -10.99 6.61 15.97
N GLY A 54 -10.42 7.70 16.47
CA GLY A 54 -10.66 9.04 15.94
C GLY A 54 -10.20 9.19 14.48
N LYS A 55 -9.05 8.61 14.12
CA LYS A 55 -8.59 8.56 12.72
C LYS A 55 -9.53 7.77 11.82
N LEU A 56 -10.06 6.65 12.28
CA LEU A 56 -11.05 5.86 11.54
C LEU A 56 -12.33 6.67 11.27
N ALA A 57 -12.83 7.40 12.28
CA ALA A 57 -13.98 8.29 12.11
C ALA A 57 -13.71 9.39 11.06
N ASN A 58 -12.51 9.98 11.07
CA ASN A 58 -12.12 11.01 10.10
C ASN A 58 -11.99 10.47 8.67
N ILE A 59 -11.48 9.24 8.50
CA ILE A 59 -11.42 8.58 7.19
C ILE A 59 -12.84 8.33 6.67
N LEU A 60 -13.72 7.79 7.53
CA LEU A 60 -15.11 7.50 7.18
C LEU A 60 -15.93 8.77 6.90
N SER A 61 -15.57 9.92 7.49
CA SER A 61 -16.24 11.20 7.26
C SER A 61 -16.26 11.63 5.78
N ARG A 62 -15.29 11.17 4.97
CA ARG A 62 -15.25 11.41 3.51
C ARG A 62 -16.36 10.69 2.74
N TYR A 63 -17.03 9.74 3.40
CA TYR A 63 -18.06 8.90 2.82
C TYR A 63 -19.41 9.04 3.55
N LYS A 64 -19.58 10.10 4.36
CA LYS A 64 -20.78 10.31 5.17
C LYS A 64 -22.09 10.26 4.36
N ASP A 65 -22.04 10.72 3.11
CA ASP A 65 -23.21 10.82 2.22
C ASP A 65 -23.37 9.57 1.33
N LYS A 66 -22.55 8.53 1.53
CA LYS A 66 -22.57 7.29 0.75
C LYS A 66 -23.25 6.16 1.55
N SER A 67 -23.80 5.19 0.83
CA SER A 67 -24.29 3.97 1.48
C SER A 67 -23.12 3.13 1.99
N ILE A 68 -23.36 2.32 3.03
CA ILE A 68 -22.37 1.35 3.51
C ILE A 68 -21.93 0.42 2.39
N ASP A 69 -22.86 -0.04 1.56
CA ASP A 69 -22.57 -0.97 0.49
C ASP A 69 -21.64 -0.30 -0.56
N ASP A 70 -21.84 0.98 -0.91
CA ASP A 70 -20.93 1.73 -1.80
C ASP A 70 -19.53 1.91 -1.22
N VAL A 71 -19.43 2.07 0.10
CA VAL A 71 -18.15 2.20 0.79
C VAL A 71 -17.44 0.87 0.90
N LEU A 72 -18.18 -0.21 1.18
CA LEU A 72 -17.63 -1.56 1.17
C LEU A 72 -17.17 -1.94 -0.24
N ASP A 73 -17.89 -1.54 -1.29
CA ASP A 73 -17.48 -1.74 -2.68
C ASP A 73 -16.25 -0.89 -3.01
N SER A 74 -16.22 0.39 -2.61
CA SER A 74 -15.06 1.26 -2.78
C SER A 74 -13.82 0.72 -2.04
N LEU A 75 -14.01 0.17 -0.83
CA LEU A 75 -12.96 -0.46 -0.03
C LEU A 75 -12.55 -1.82 -0.62
N THR A 76 -13.48 -2.57 -1.19
CA THR A 76 -13.21 -3.87 -1.84
C THR A 76 -12.49 -3.66 -3.16
N ILE A 77 -12.83 -2.60 -3.91
CA ILE A 77 -12.09 -2.14 -5.10
C ILE A 77 -10.71 -1.63 -4.70
N ALA A 78 -10.59 -0.84 -3.61
CA ALA A 78 -9.29 -0.41 -3.07
C ALA A 78 -8.43 -1.60 -2.60
N LYS A 79 -9.07 -2.61 -2.01
CA LYS A 79 -8.42 -3.86 -1.57
C LYS A 79 -8.09 -4.78 -2.75
N ARG A 80 -8.89 -4.78 -3.84
CA ARG A 80 -8.59 -5.45 -5.12
C ARG A 80 -7.47 -4.75 -5.86
N THR A 81 -7.45 -3.42 -5.90
CA THR A 81 -6.33 -2.65 -6.48
C THR A 81 -5.07 -2.73 -5.62
N GLN A 82 -5.18 -2.90 -4.30
CA GLN A 82 -4.05 -3.21 -3.42
C GLN A 82 -3.63 -4.69 -3.43
N SER A 83 -4.54 -5.64 -3.64
CA SER A 83 -4.21 -7.07 -3.74
C SER A 83 -3.65 -7.43 -5.11
N VAL A 84 -4.05 -6.73 -6.17
CA VAL A 84 -3.35 -6.72 -7.47
C VAL A 84 -1.96 -6.07 -7.36
N LYS A 85 -1.75 -5.14 -6.41
CA LYS A 85 -0.40 -4.62 -6.08
C LYS A 85 0.47 -5.59 -5.24
N ARG A 86 -0.06 -6.71 -4.74
CA ARG A 86 0.72 -7.70 -3.97
C ARG A 86 1.18 -8.92 -4.76
N LEU A 87 0.69 -9.07 -5.99
CA LEU A 87 1.29 -9.92 -7.02
C LEU A 87 1.27 -9.11 -8.31
N SER A 88 2.12 -8.09 -8.42
CA SER A 88 2.43 -7.57 -9.75
C SER A 88 3.12 -8.71 -10.49
N LYS A 89 2.33 -9.48 -11.23
CA LYS A 89 2.83 -10.18 -12.41
C LYS A 89 3.64 -9.11 -13.14
N ALA A 90 4.94 -9.33 -13.29
CA ALA A 90 5.76 -8.39 -14.03
C ALA A 90 5.03 -8.10 -15.34
N ARG A 91 4.99 -6.83 -15.76
CA ARG A 91 4.37 -6.39 -17.02
C ARG A 91 4.86 -7.24 -18.20
N PHE A 92 6.06 -7.77 -18.05
CA PHE A 92 6.71 -8.68 -18.98
C PHE A 92 6.59 -10.12 -18.51
N SER A 93 6.18 -11.00 -19.42
CA SER A 93 6.52 -12.42 -19.35
C SER A 93 8.05 -12.62 -19.40
N GLU A 94 8.52 -13.78 -18.98
CA GLU A 94 9.95 -14.10 -18.97
C GLU A 94 10.56 -14.04 -20.38
N SER A 95 9.81 -14.46 -21.40
CA SER A 95 10.22 -14.40 -22.81
C SER A 95 10.29 -12.96 -23.31
N GLU A 96 9.30 -12.13 -22.99
CA GLU A 96 9.28 -10.72 -23.40
C GLU A 96 10.47 -9.98 -22.78
N ALA A 97 10.69 -10.16 -21.48
CA ALA A 97 11.80 -9.52 -20.78
C ALA A 97 13.16 -9.91 -21.39
N LYS A 98 13.37 -11.18 -21.78
CA LYS A 98 14.59 -11.65 -22.45
C LYS A 98 14.76 -11.10 -23.87
N SER A 99 13.66 -10.83 -24.56
CA SER A 99 13.67 -10.36 -25.95
C SER A 99 13.89 -8.85 -26.11
N LEU A 100 13.78 -8.06 -25.04
CA LEU A 100 13.94 -6.61 -25.09
C LEU A 100 15.36 -6.21 -25.56
N THR A 101 15.42 -5.32 -26.56
CA THR A 101 16.67 -4.70 -26.99
C THR A 101 17.16 -3.67 -25.98
N LEU A 102 18.44 -3.29 -26.05
CA LEU A 102 19.01 -2.29 -25.15
C LEU A 102 18.29 -0.93 -25.29
N GLU A 103 17.98 -0.53 -26.51
CA GLU A 103 17.28 0.73 -26.82
C GLU A 103 15.84 0.72 -26.29
N GLN A 104 15.17 -0.42 -26.34
CA GLN A 104 13.83 -0.57 -25.76
C GLN A 104 13.87 -0.44 -24.24
N ILE A 105 14.87 -1.05 -23.60
CA ILE A 105 15.05 -0.96 -22.14
C ILE A 105 15.31 0.50 -21.73
N GLU A 106 16.18 1.22 -22.43
CA GLU A 106 16.44 2.65 -22.12
C GLU A 106 15.19 3.51 -22.21
N ARG A 107 14.40 3.39 -23.29
CA ARG A 107 13.13 4.11 -23.43
C ARG A 107 12.15 3.79 -22.29
N LEU A 108 12.10 2.53 -21.86
CA LEU A 108 11.26 2.13 -20.74
C LEU A 108 11.74 2.72 -19.42
N LEU A 109 13.06 2.83 -19.21
CA LEU A 109 13.63 3.48 -18.01
C LEU A 109 13.35 4.99 -17.98
N GLU A 110 13.35 5.65 -19.15
CA GLU A 110 13.04 7.09 -19.29
C GLU A 110 11.58 7.41 -19.04
N SER A 111 10.66 6.51 -19.40
CA SER A 111 9.21 6.72 -19.20
C SER A 111 8.78 6.76 -17.72
N GLU A 112 9.65 6.30 -16.80
CA GLU A 112 9.39 6.12 -15.36
C GLU A 112 8.18 5.24 -14.98
N GLU A 113 7.43 4.72 -15.95
CA GLU A 113 6.22 3.91 -15.77
C GLU A 113 6.48 2.54 -15.12
N LEU A 114 7.72 2.06 -15.17
CA LEU A 114 8.07 0.73 -14.68
C LEU A 114 7.96 0.62 -13.15
N GLY A 115 7.31 -0.44 -12.69
CA GLY A 115 7.32 -0.85 -11.30
C GLY A 115 8.69 -1.39 -10.88
N LYS A 116 8.96 -1.41 -9.57
CA LYS A 116 10.19 -2.03 -9.03
C LYS A 116 10.30 -3.51 -9.43
N SER A 117 9.17 -4.23 -9.46
CA SER A 117 9.11 -5.63 -9.88
C SER A 117 9.49 -5.84 -11.36
N ASP A 118 9.07 -4.93 -12.23
CA ASP A 118 9.43 -4.96 -13.66
C ASP A 118 10.93 -4.73 -13.84
N LEU A 119 11.48 -3.75 -13.12
CA LEU A 119 12.91 -3.47 -13.12
C LEU A 119 13.74 -4.65 -12.63
N ILE A 120 13.30 -5.33 -11.57
CA ILE A 120 13.96 -6.56 -11.07
C ILE A 120 13.90 -7.66 -12.14
N THR A 121 12.76 -7.80 -12.82
CA THR A 121 12.59 -8.82 -13.86
C THR A 121 13.54 -8.57 -15.03
N ILE A 122 13.64 -7.33 -15.50
CA ILE A 122 14.61 -6.93 -16.54
C ILE A 122 16.04 -7.17 -16.07
N ALA A 123 16.40 -6.70 -14.88
CA ALA A 123 17.73 -6.84 -14.29
C ALA A 123 18.20 -8.31 -14.20
N VAL A 124 17.33 -9.19 -13.71
CA VAL A 124 17.64 -10.61 -13.57
C VAL A 124 17.73 -11.29 -14.94
N LEU A 125 16.74 -11.08 -15.81
CA LEU A 125 16.61 -11.87 -17.04
C LEU A 125 17.50 -11.38 -18.18
N ARG A 126 17.82 -10.08 -18.25
CA ARG A 126 18.69 -9.52 -19.31
C ARG A 126 20.13 -9.36 -18.88
N PHE A 127 20.35 -9.03 -17.61
CA PHE A 127 21.68 -8.70 -17.12
C PHE A 127 22.22 -9.70 -16.08
N GLY A 128 21.46 -10.75 -15.75
CA GLY A 128 21.91 -11.82 -14.85
C GLY A 128 22.10 -11.37 -13.39
N MET A 129 21.51 -10.24 -13.00
CA MET A 129 21.68 -9.69 -11.65
C MET A 129 20.96 -10.54 -10.59
N SER A 130 21.44 -10.49 -9.34
CA SER A 130 20.87 -11.26 -8.23
C SER A 130 19.50 -10.73 -7.81
N LYS A 131 18.45 -11.54 -8.01
CA LYS A 131 17.09 -11.19 -7.58
C LYS A 131 17.02 -10.88 -6.08
N ALA A 132 17.72 -11.65 -5.24
CA ALA A 132 17.66 -11.53 -3.79
C ALA A 132 18.21 -10.17 -3.31
N GLU A 133 19.26 -9.68 -3.97
CA GLU A 133 19.85 -8.38 -3.69
C GLU A 133 18.91 -7.26 -4.15
N LEU A 134 18.46 -7.31 -5.40
CA LEU A 134 17.59 -6.28 -5.98
C LEU A 134 16.25 -6.12 -5.25
N MET A 135 15.73 -7.19 -4.64
CA MET A 135 14.52 -7.12 -3.80
C MET A 135 14.70 -6.19 -2.61
N LYS A 136 15.90 -6.12 -2.02
CA LYS A 136 16.24 -5.26 -0.86
C LYS A 136 16.64 -3.84 -1.29
N THR A 137 17.04 -3.68 -2.54
CA THR A 137 17.55 -2.43 -3.12
C THR A 137 16.44 -1.42 -3.46
N ARG A 138 16.73 -0.12 -3.39
CA ARG A 138 15.77 0.93 -3.77
C ARG A 138 15.58 1.00 -5.29
N LYS A 139 14.38 1.38 -5.75
CA LYS A 139 14.03 1.46 -7.19
C LYS A 139 15.07 2.27 -7.99
N THR A 140 15.47 3.42 -7.48
CA THR A 140 16.43 4.33 -8.12
C THR A 140 17.78 3.66 -8.39
N TYR A 141 18.30 2.94 -7.40
CA TYR A 141 19.58 2.25 -7.54
C TYR A 141 19.50 1.08 -8.53
N ILE A 142 18.36 0.36 -8.59
CA ILE A 142 18.15 -0.68 -9.62
C ILE A 142 18.20 -0.06 -11.02
N ILE A 143 17.65 1.14 -11.22
CA ILE A 143 17.72 1.86 -12.51
C ILE A 143 19.17 2.20 -12.86
N GLU A 144 19.95 2.68 -11.90
CA GLU A 144 21.37 3.00 -12.10
C GLU A 144 22.21 1.76 -12.46
N GLU A 145 21.99 0.65 -11.76
CA GLU A 145 22.63 -0.64 -12.07
C GLU A 145 22.30 -1.11 -13.49
N ILE A 146 21.04 -1.03 -13.91
CA ILE A 146 20.64 -1.37 -15.27
C ILE A 146 21.33 -0.45 -16.29
N LYS A 147 21.35 0.87 -16.07
CA LYS A 147 22.04 1.82 -16.97
C LYS A 147 23.53 1.52 -17.09
N THR A 148 24.16 1.16 -15.97
CA THR A 148 25.57 0.78 -15.92
C THR A 148 25.83 -0.49 -16.73
N ALA A 149 24.97 -1.51 -16.58
CA ALA A 149 25.06 -2.74 -17.35
C ALA A 149 24.89 -2.50 -18.86
N ILE A 150 23.96 -1.64 -19.27
CA ILE A 150 23.77 -1.24 -20.67
C ILE A 150 25.05 -0.59 -21.23
N THR A 151 25.65 0.32 -20.45
CA THR A 151 26.88 1.02 -20.84
C THR A 151 28.04 0.04 -21.02
N ASN A 152 28.20 -0.89 -20.07
CA ASN A 152 29.23 -1.93 -20.14
C ASN A 152 29.08 -2.81 -21.38
N LEU A 153 27.85 -3.22 -21.72
CA LEU A 153 27.60 -4.02 -22.93
C LEU A 153 27.96 -3.27 -24.22
N ARG A 154 27.65 -1.98 -24.31
CA ARG A 154 28.02 -1.14 -25.47
C ARG A 154 29.53 -0.98 -25.60
N THR A 155 30.22 -0.79 -24.48
CA THR A 155 31.68 -0.72 -24.45
C THR A 155 32.30 -2.03 -24.93
N LEU A 156 31.80 -3.17 -24.47
CA LEU A 156 32.26 -4.48 -24.92
C LEU A 156 32.02 -4.71 -26.42
N ASP A 157 30.86 -4.31 -26.95
CA ASP A 157 30.57 -4.39 -28.40
C ASP A 157 31.55 -3.54 -29.22
N THR A 158 31.86 -2.33 -28.73
CA THR A 158 32.84 -1.44 -29.38
C THR A 158 34.24 -2.04 -29.41
N ILE A 159 34.71 -2.56 -28.28
CA ILE A 159 36.01 -3.24 -28.17
C ILE A 159 36.06 -4.45 -29.10
N GLY A 160 34.99 -5.26 -29.13
CA GLY A 160 34.90 -6.43 -30.00
C GLY A 160 35.00 -6.08 -31.48
N LYS A 161 34.31 -5.02 -31.92
CA LYS A 161 34.38 -4.51 -33.30
C LYS A 161 35.78 -4.01 -33.65
N GLN A 162 36.44 -3.29 -32.75
CA GLN A 162 37.81 -2.83 -32.95
C GLN A 162 38.81 -4.00 -33.03
N ALA A 163 38.65 -5.01 -32.18
CA ALA A 163 39.49 -6.21 -32.21
C ALA A 163 39.28 -7.07 -33.47
N ALA A 164 38.05 -7.11 -33.99
CA ALA A 164 37.71 -7.83 -35.23
C ALA A 164 38.14 -7.07 -36.50
N GLY A 165 38.10 -5.73 -36.48
CA GLY A 165 38.55 -4.87 -37.60
C GLY A 165 40.07 -4.74 -37.73
N ASN A 166 40.83 -5.16 -36.72
CA ASN A 166 42.29 -5.23 -36.74
C ASN A 166 42.84 -6.62 -37.11
N ARG A 167 42.02 -7.48 -37.73
CA ARG A 167 42.43 -8.78 -38.29
C ARG A 167 42.40 -8.76 -39.81
#